data_AF-A0A8T3PPQ6-F1
#
_entry.id   AF-A0A8T3PPQ6-F1
#
_cell.length_a   1.000
_cell.length_b   1.000
_cell.length_c   1.000
_cell.angle_alpha   90.00
_cell.angle_beta   90.00
_cell.angle_gamma   90.00
#
_symmetry.space_group_name_H-M   'P 1'
#
loop_
_entity.id
_entity.type
_entity.pdbx_description
1 polymer ?
#
loop_
_entity_poly.entity_id
_entity_poly.type
_entity_poly.pdbx_seq_one_letter_code
_entity_poly.pdbx_strand_id
1 'polypeptide(L)'
;MDYVLGALAKSQCNDEKLALGTIWKALDDPKRNSRFIDMILAGAEQADGRVTMPLPVSGHEVATYADYLAKGQYFKRYKKPISPSQYVVTFEVVGKLVFSDLLNSYKARHGTTPFEDLKSNPYTEVIADSECLIWSKNNRNMFIFHSGFALITKLMNNTKRNVARRRACLLELDGGHT
;
A
#
# COMPACT_ATOMS: atom_id res chain seq x y z
N MET A 1 6.82 -4.82 9.57
CA MET A 1 6.14 -4.06 8.50
C MET A 1 4.95 -4.81 7.94
N ASP A 2 5.11 -6.06 7.49
CA ASP A 2 4.04 -6.88 6.90
C ASP A 2 2.80 -6.96 7.78
N TYR A 3 2.98 -7.20 9.09
CA TYR A 3 1.87 -7.18 10.04
C TYR A 3 1.17 -5.83 10.10
N VAL A 4 1.92 -4.72 10.11
CA VAL A 4 1.35 -3.37 10.28
C VAL A 4 0.55 -2.97 9.04
N LEU A 5 1.10 -3.21 7.86
CA LEU A 5 0.41 -2.96 6.59
C LEU A 5 -0.74 -3.92 6.36
N GLY A 6 -0.60 -5.19 6.76
CA GLY A 6 -1.69 -6.16 6.74
C GLY A 6 -2.84 -5.75 7.66
N ALA A 7 -2.53 -5.30 8.88
CA ALA A 7 -3.53 -4.81 9.83
C ALA A 7 -4.23 -3.53 9.32
N LEU A 8 -3.47 -2.60 8.75
CA LEU A 8 -4.00 -1.39 8.11
C LEU A 8 -4.89 -1.72 6.91
N ALA A 9 -4.46 -2.63 6.04
CA ALA A 9 -5.23 -3.03 4.87
C ALA A 9 -6.53 -3.74 5.26
N LYS A 10 -6.48 -4.63 6.26
CA LYS A 10 -7.65 -5.32 6.82
C LYS A 10 -8.60 -4.34 7.52
N SER A 11 -8.10 -3.39 8.30
CA SER A 11 -8.95 -2.36 8.93
C SER A 11 -9.63 -1.45 7.90
N GLN A 12 -9.03 -1.30 6.72
CA GLN A 12 -9.58 -0.53 5.61
C GLN A 12 -10.44 -1.35 4.63
N CYS A 13 -10.56 -2.66 4.80
CA CYS A 13 -11.35 -3.49 3.88
C CYS A 13 -12.87 -3.22 4.00
N ASN A 14 -13.66 -3.80 3.09
CA ASN A 14 -15.11 -3.65 3.07
C ASN A 14 -15.85 -4.65 3.98
N ASP A 15 -15.15 -5.64 4.55
CA ASP A 15 -15.70 -6.56 5.53
C ASP A 15 -15.59 -5.94 6.93
N GLU A 16 -16.72 -5.46 7.46
CA GLU A 16 -16.79 -4.79 8.75
C GLU A 16 -16.33 -5.67 9.92
N LYS A 17 -16.66 -6.97 9.91
CA LYS A 17 -16.26 -7.89 10.99
C LYS A 17 -14.76 -8.11 10.96
N LEU A 18 -14.18 -8.28 9.77
CA LEU A 18 -12.74 -8.40 9.59
C LEU A 18 -12.03 -7.10 9.98
N ALA A 19 -12.56 -5.95 9.58
CA ALA A 19 -11.98 -4.64 9.89
C ALA A 19 -11.95 -4.38 11.39
N LEU A 20 -13.11 -4.47 12.07
CA LEU A 20 -13.22 -4.27 13.52
C LEU A 20 -12.40 -5.31 14.29
N GLY A 21 -12.52 -6.59 13.93
CA GLY A 21 -11.75 -7.66 14.57
C GLY A 21 -10.24 -7.47 14.42
N THR A 22 -9.78 -6.86 13.33
CA THR A 22 -8.36 -6.56 13.14
C THR A 22 -7.90 -5.39 13.99
N ILE A 23 -8.72 -4.33 14.12
CA ILE A 23 -8.42 -3.19 15.00
C ILE A 23 -8.30 -3.68 16.44
N TRP A 24 -9.29 -4.43 16.95
CA TRP A 24 -9.25 -4.96 18.31
C TRP A 24 -8.00 -5.81 18.56
N LYS A 25 -7.69 -6.73 17.65
CA LYS A 25 -6.47 -7.55 17.75
C LYS A 25 -5.18 -6.73 17.73
N ALA A 26 -5.15 -5.63 16.98
CA ALA A 26 -3.97 -4.75 16.93
C ALA A 26 -3.80 -3.94 18.22
N LEU A 27 -4.91 -3.57 18.87
CA LEU A 27 -4.91 -2.85 20.16
C LEU A 27 -4.57 -3.77 21.34
N ASP A 28 -4.99 -5.04 21.28
CA ASP A 28 -4.73 -6.05 22.31
C ASP A 28 -3.29 -6.61 22.27
N ASP A 29 -2.47 -6.30 21.26
CA ASP A 29 -1.08 -6.76 21.18
C ASP A 29 -0.13 -5.80 21.94
N PRO A 30 0.33 -6.15 23.16
CA PRO A 30 1.14 -5.26 23.99
C PRO A 30 2.52 -4.93 23.40
N LYS A 31 2.99 -5.64 22.37
CA LYS A 31 4.27 -5.37 21.71
C LYS A 31 4.15 -4.42 20.53
N ARG A 32 2.93 -4.21 20.01
CA ARG A 32 2.70 -3.54 18.71
C ARG A 32 1.57 -2.51 18.76
N ASN A 33 0.85 -2.40 19.87
CA ASN A 33 -0.32 -1.54 20.02
C ASN A 33 -0.01 -0.04 19.95
N SER A 34 1.16 0.43 20.40
CA SER A 34 1.43 1.86 20.58
C SER A 34 1.19 2.66 19.29
N ARG A 35 1.73 2.22 18.16
CA ARG A 35 1.53 2.89 16.84
C ARG A 35 0.06 2.93 16.39
N PHE A 36 -0.75 1.93 16.76
CA PHE A 36 -2.17 1.88 16.40
C PHE A 36 -3.01 2.72 17.35
N ILE A 37 -2.63 2.76 18.63
CA ILE A 37 -3.22 3.67 19.62
C ILE A 37 -2.95 5.11 19.20
N ASP A 38 -1.71 5.47 18.88
CA ASP A 38 -1.32 6.80 18.43
C ASP A 38 -2.12 7.22 17.17
N MET A 39 -2.27 6.30 16.20
CA MET A 39 -3.10 6.52 15.01
C MET A 39 -4.55 6.85 15.34
N ILE A 40 -5.17 6.09 16.26
CA ILE A 40 -6.58 6.31 16.64
C ILE A 40 -6.73 7.61 17.43
N LEU A 41 -5.83 7.89 18.36
CA LEU A 41 -5.87 9.08 19.20
C LEU A 41 -5.59 10.37 18.40
N ALA A 42 -4.76 10.29 17.36
CA ALA A 42 -4.49 11.39 16.45
C ALA A 42 -5.54 11.51 15.32
N GLY A 43 -6.60 10.69 15.33
CA GLY A 43 -7.69 10.77 14.39
C GLY A 43 -8.42 12.11 14.48
N ALA A 44 -8.67 12.73 13.33
CA ALA A 44 -9.37 14.01 13.24
C ALA A 44 -10.62 13.87 12.36
N GLU A 45 -11.76 14.29 12.90
CA GLU A 45 -12.99 14.44 12.13
C GLU A 45 -12.85 15.60 11.14
N GLN A 46 -13.31 15.38 9.91
CA GLN A 46 -13.33 16.33 8.82
C GLN A 46 -14.71 17.00 8.74
N ALA A 47 -14.79 18.14 8.05
CA ALA A 47 -16.04 18.89 7.89
C ALA A 47 -17.18 18.10 7.20
N ASP A 48 -16.85 17.01 6.49
CA ASP A 48 -17.80 16.10 5.84
C ASP A 48 -18.21 14.90 6.71
N GLY A 49 -17.84 14.89 8.00
CA GLY A 49 -18.13 13.81 8.95
C GLY A 49 -17.23 12.58 8.80
N ARG A 50 -16.21 12.62 7.93
CA ARG A 50 -15.22 11.53 7.82
C ARG A 50 -14.15 11.68 8.90
N VAL A 51 -13.60 10.56 9.35
CA VAL A 51 -12.44 10.56 10.24
C VAL A 51 -11.18 10.22 9.46
N THR A 52 -10.21 11.12 9.48
CA THR A 52 -8.88 10.89 8.90
C THR A 52 -7.93 10.50 10.02
N MET A 53 -7.18 9.43 9.83
CA MET A 53 -6.17 8.97 10.79
C MET A 53 -4.81 8.96 10.11
N PRO A 54 -3.73 9.38 10.80
CA PRO A 54 -2.38 9.28 10.26
C PRO A 54 -2.00 7.82 10.08
N LEU A 55 -1.11 7.53 9.13
CA LEU A 55 -0.62 6.15 8.96
C LEU A 55 0.19 5.73 10.19
N PRO A 56 0.06 4.48 10.67
CA PRO A 56 0.83 3.97 11.81
C PRO A 56 2.27 3.56 11.41
N VAL A 57 2.80 4.21 10.37
CA VAL A 57 4.11 3.98 9.75
C VAL A 57 4.64 5.29 9.19
N SER A 58 5.94 5.51 9.31
CA SER A 58 6.63 6.65 8.70
C SER A 58 6.78 6.48 7.18
N GLY A 59 6.97 7.59 6.45
CA GLY A 59 7.33 7.58 5.04
C GLY A 59 8.62 6.80 4.77
N HIS A 60 9.60 6.87 5.69
CA HIS A 60 10.82 6.07 5.62
C HIS A 60 10.56 4.56 5.71
N GLU A 61 9.69 4.12 6.63
CA GLU A 61 9.28 2.71 6.75
C GLU A 61 8.58 2.21 5.48
N VAL A 62 7.66 3.02 4.93
CA VAL A 62 6.97 2.69 3.67
C VAL A 62 7.96 2.57 2.51
N ALA A 63 8.91 3.49 2.41
CA ALA A 63 9.91 3.47 1.34
C ALA A 63 10.85 2.28 1.42
N THR A 64 11.28 1.93 2.63
CA THR A 64 12.12 0.76 2.89
C THR A 64 11.38 -0.51 2.49
N TYR A 65 10.09 -0.58 2.81
CA TYR A 65 9.26 -1.71 2.42
C TYR A 65 9.01 -1.76 0.91
N ALA A 66 8.78 -0.62 0.27
CA ALA A 66 8.65 -0.52 -1.19
C ALA A 66 9.91 -0.98 -1.92
N ASP A 67 11.10 -0.58 -1.42
CA ASP A 67 12.38 -1.04 -1.93
C ASP A 67 12.50 -2.56 -1.82
N TYR A 68 12.18 -3.11 -0.65
CA TYR A 68 12.24 -4.56 -0.39
C TYR A 68 11.36 -5.33 -1.38
N LEU A 69 10.09 -4.93 -1.53
CA LEU A 69 9.14 -5.59 -2.42
C LEU A 69 9.53 -5.47 -3.89
N ALA A 70 9.95 -4.28 -4.34
CA ALA A 70 10.38 -4.05 -5.72
C ALA A 70 11.64 -4.86 -6.06
N LYS A 71 12.60 -4.95 -5.13
CA LYS A 71 13.80 -5.79 -5.25
C LYS A 71 13.43 -7.27 -5.33
N GLY A 72 12.51 -7.73 -4.48
CA GLY A 72 12.01 -9.10 -4.50
C GLY A 72 11.40 -9.46 -5.85
N GLN A 73 10.51 -8.62 -6.38
CA GLN A 73 9.90 -8.86 -7.70
C GLN A 73 10.91 -8.82 -8.84
N TYR A 74 11.87 -7.89 -8.80
CA TYR A 74 12.96 -7.84 -9.78
C TYR A 74 13.80 -9.13 -9.75
N PHE A 75 14.23 -9.56 -8.56
CA PHE A 75 14.98 -10.79 -8.39
C PHE A 75 14.19 -12.00 -8.87
N LYS A 76 12.89 -12.07 -8.55
CA LYS A 76 12.05 -13.19 -8.97
C LYS A 76 12.01 -13.34 -10.49
N ARG A 77 11.94 -12.22 -11.21
CA ARG A 77 11.87 -12.15 -12.68
C ARG A 77 13.22 -12.36 -13.37
N TYR A 78 14.28 -11.71 -12.90
CA TYR A 78 15.57 -11.65 -13.60
C TYR A 78 16.68 -12.49 -12.95
N LYS A 79 16.39 -13.13 -11.82
CA LYS A 79 17.33 -13.96 -11.03
C LYS A 79 18.64 -13.27 -10.69
N LYS A 80 18.61 -11.94 -10.55
CA LYS A 80 19.76 -11.10 -10.21
C LYS A 80 19.35 -9.94 -9.31
N PRO A 81 20.23 -9.47 -8.41
CA PRO A 81 19.93 -8.32 -7.57
C PRO A 81 19.80 -7.05 -8.41
N ILE A 82 19.01 -6.10 -7.91
CA ILE A 82 18.97 -4.75 -8.49
C ILE A 82 20.31 -4.06 -8.20
N SER A 83 20.85 -3.32 -9.18
CA SER A 83 21.98 -2.43 -8.94
C SER A 83 21.47 -1.04 -8.51
N PRO A 84 21.77 -0.58 -7.28
CA PRO A 84 21.35 0.75 -6.81
C PRO A 84 22.03 1.90 -7.57
N SER A 85 23.18 1.64 -8.19
CA SER A 85 23.84 2.64 -9.04
C SER A 85 23.12 2.85 -10.37
N GLN A 86 22.39 1.84 -10.85
CA GLN A 86 21.67 1.90 -12.12
C GLN A 86 20.21 2.27 -11.96
N TYR A 87 19.58 1.84 -10.87
CA TYR A 87 18.15 1.99 -10.66
C TYR A 87 17.81 2.61 -9.31
N VAL A 88 16.73 3.38 -9.31
CA VAL A 88 16.04 3.87 -8.13
C VAL A 88 14.61 3.36 -8.15
N VAL A 89 14.13 2.87 -7.01
CA VAL A 89 12.71 2.52 -6.85
C VAL A 89 11.96 3.79 -6.47
N THR A 90 10.97 4.15 -7.26
CA THR A 90 9.92 5.11 -6.90
C THR A 90 8.70 4.34 -6.45
N PHE A 91 7.92 4.89 -5.53
CA PHE A 91 6.71 4.28 -5.06
C PHE A 91 5.61 5.31 -4.86
N GLU A 92 4.37 4.83 -4.88
CA GLU A 92 3.15 5.60 -4.63
C GLU A 92 2.25 4.76 -3.72
N VAL A 93 1.61 5.42 -2.75
CA VAL A 93 0.68 4.79 -1.82
C VAL A 93 -0.73 5.15 -2.23
N VAL A 94 -1.60 4.16 -2.33
CA VAL A 94 -3.02 4.34 -2.66
C VAL A 94 -3.84 3.84 -1.48
N GLY A 95 -4.50 4.77 -0.79
CA GLY A 95 -5.37 4.47 0.35
C GLY A 95 -6.82 4.20 -0.04
N LYS A 96 -7.65 3.86 0.96
CA LYS A 96 -9.05 3.48 0.79
C LYS A 96 -9.88 4.44 -0.04
N LEU A 97 -9.77 5.76 0.16
CA LEU A 97 -10.60 6.74 -0.57
C LEU A 97 -10.43 6.64 -2.09
N VAL A 98 -9.17 6.63 -2.56
CA VAL A 98 -8.86 6.48 -3.98
C VAL A 98 -9.29 5.11 -4.50
N PHE A 99 -9.13 4.06 -3.68
CA PHE A 99 -9.63 2.73 -4.02
C PHE A 99 -11.14 2.68 -4.16
N SER A 100 -11.90 3.27 -3.23
CA SER A 100 -13.35 3.30 -3.25
C SER A 100 -13.88 3.99 -4.51
N ASP A 101 -13.30 5.14 -4.88
CA ASP A 101 -13.70 5.85 -6.10
C ASP A 101 -13.41 5.04 -7.37
N LEU A 102 -12.25 4.37 -7.42
CA LEU A 102 -11.90 3.47 -8.51
C LEU A 102 -12.85 2.26 -8.60
N LEU A 103 -13.12 1.62 -7.46
CA LEU A 103 -14.01 0.46 -7.37
C LEU A 103 -15.43 0.82 -7.86
N ASN A 104 -15.98 1.93 -7.37
CA ASN A 104 -17.31 2.40 -7.74
C ASN A 104 -17.40 2.73 -9.24
N SER A 105 -16.44 3.51 -9.74
CA SER A 105 -16.40 3.91 -11.15
C SER A 105 -16.23 2.71 -12.09
N TYR A 106 -15.37 1.76 -11.74
CA TYR A 106 -15.15 0.56 -12.52
C TYR A 106 -16.38 -0.35 -12.53
N LYS A 107 -16.98 -0.59 -11.35
CA LYS A 107 -18.18 -1.41 -11.23
C LYS A 107 -19.35 -0.85 -12.02
N ALA A 108 -19.54 0.47 -12.00
CA ALA A 108 -20.57 1.14 -12.80
C ALA A 108 -20.36 0.92 -14.31
N ARG A 109 -19.11 0.82 -14.78
CA ARG A 109 -18.77 0.67 -16.20
C ARG A 109 -18.74 -0.80 -16.67
N HIS A 110 -18.26 -1.71 -15.84
CA HIS A 110 -17.93 -3.08 -16.24
C HIS A 110 -18.80 -4.16 -15.58
N GLY A 111 -19.58 -3.81 -14.55
CA GLY A 111 -20.44 -4.76 -13.81
C GLY A 111 -19.69 -5.67 -12.84
N THR A 112 -18.36 -5.73 -12.91
CA THR A 112 -17.46 -6.49 -12.05
C THR A 112 -16.65 -5.58 -11.13
N THR A 113 -15.76 -6.15 -10.30
CA THR A 113 -14.82 -5.34 -9.51
C THR A 113 -13.40 -5.47 -10.10
N PRO A 114 -12.59 -4.38 -10.08
CA PRO A 114 -11.19 -4.44 -10.50
C PRO A 114 -10.40 -5.57 -9.83
N PHE A 115 -10.73 -5.89 -8.58
CA PHE A 115 -10.02 -6.89 -7.80
C PHE A 115 -10.27 -8.30 -8.31
N GLU A 116 -11.54 -8.65 -8.59
CA GLU A 116 -11.87 -9.96 -9.18
C GLU A 116 -11.29 -10.10 -10.58
N ASP A 117 -11.37 -9.04 -11.40
CA ASP A 117 -10.84 -9.08 -12.76
C ASP A 117 -9.31 -9.20 -12.76
N LEU A 118 -8.63 -8.60 -11.77
CA LEU A 118 -7.19 -8.75 -11.60
C LEU A 118 -6.78 -10.18 -11.26
N LYS A 119 -7.59 -10.98 -10.55
CA LYS A 119 -7.26 -12.38 -10.22
C LYS A 119 -7.12 -13.27 -11.45
N SER A 120 -7.86 -12.98 -12.51
CA SER A 120 -7.76 -13.70 -13.79
C SER A 120 -6.72 -13.12 -14.74
N ASN A 121 -6.06 -12.02 -14.37
CA ASN A 121 -5.07 -11.37 -15.20
C ASN A 121 -3.74 -12.16 -15.21
N PRO A 122 -3.14 -12.44 -16.39
CA PRO A 122 -1.92 -13.24 -16.48
C PRO A 122 -0.67 -12.55 -15.91
N TYR A 123 -0.73 -11.24 -15.65
CA TYR A 123 0.33 -10.49 -15.00
C TYR A 123 0.13 -10.36 -13.49
N THR A 124 -0.92 -10.97 -12.94
CA THR A 124 -1.25 -10.91 -11.51
C THR A 124 -0.91 -12.23 -10.84
N GLU A 125 -0.28 -12.11 -9.69
CA GLU A 125 -0.09 -13.22 -8.76
C GLU A 125 -1.06 -13.07 -7.59
N VAL A 126 -1.73 -14.15 -7.25
CA VAL A 126 -2.62 -14.23 -6.09
C VAL A 126 -1.85 -14.87 -4.94
N ILE A 127 -1.71 -14.16 -3.82
CA ILE A 127 -0.96 -14.60 -2.65
C ILE A 127 -1.94 -14.78 -1.48
N ALA A 128 -1.77 -15.89 -0.75
CA ALA A 128 -2.51 -16.23 0.47
C ALA A 128 -4.03 -15.99 0.31
N ASP A 129 -4.71 -16.80 -0.51
CA ASP A 129 -6.17 -16.75 -0.68
C ASP A 129 -6.75 -15.36 -1.00
N SER A 130 -6.02 -14.56 -1.79
CA SER A 130 -6.37 -13.18 -2.17
C SER A 130 -6.18 -12.13 -1.07
N GLU A 131 -5.42 -12.43 0.00
CA GLU A 131 -4.97 -11.40 0.94
C GLU A 131 -4.08 -10.35 0.24
N CYS A 132 -3.30 -10.77 -0.76
CA CYS A 132 -2.53 -9.88 -1.60
C CYS A 132 -2.59 -10.26 -3.08
N LEU A 133 -2.79 -9.26 -3.95
CA LEU A 133 -2.61 -9.38 -5.39
C LEU A 133 -1.37 -8.60 -5.80
N ILE A 134 -0.50 -9.21 -6.59
CA ILE A 134 0.69 -8.58 -7.14
C ILE A 134 0.57 -8.52 -8.65
N TRP A 135 0.23 -7.36 -9.19
CA TRP A 135 0.32 -7.13 -10.62
C TRP A 135 1.72 -6.68 -11.00
N SER A 136 2.35 -7.28 -12.01
CA SER A 136 3.70 -6.92 -12.47
C SER A 136 3.83 -6.83 -13.99
N LYS A 137 4.23 -5.66 -14.50
CA LYS A 137 4.53 -5.45 -15.92
C LYS A 137 5.57 -4.35 -16.12
N ASN A 138 6.55 -4.59 -17.01
CA ASN A 138 7.55 -3.60 -17.43
C ASN A 138 8.22 -2.83 -16.26
N ASN A 139 8.73 -3.57 -15.27
CA ASN A 139 9.37 -3.04 -14.05
C ASN A 139 8.48 -2.13 -13.18
N ARG A 140 7.16 -2.24 -13.36
CA ARG A 140 6.16 -1.69 -12.45
C ARG A 140 5.48 -2.85 -11.74
N ASN A 141 5.26 -2.68 -10.44
CA ASN A 141 4.48 -3.61 -9.65
C ASN A 141 3.42 -2.84 -8.88
N MET A 142 2.24 -3.42 -8.75
CA MET A 142 1.18 -2.93 -7.88
C MET A 142 0.86 -4.04 -6.90
N PHE A 143 1.14 -3.79 -5.63
CA PHE A 143 0.84 -4.69 -4.51
C PHE A 143 -0.46 -4.22 -3.88
N ILE A 144 -1.54 -4.97 -4.07
CA ILE A 144 -2.86 -4.67 -3.48
C ILE A 144 -3.02 -5.57 -2.27
N PHE A 145 -3.31 -4.98 -1.11
CA PHE A 145 -3.51 -5.67 0.15
C PHE A 145 -4.97 -5.52 0.56
N HIS A 146 -5.68 -6.66 0.73
CA HIS A 146 -7.08 -6.72 1.19
C HIS A 146 -8.05 -5.73 0.52
N SER A 147 -7.79 -5.31 -0.73
CA SER A 147 -8.55 -4.28 -1.48
C SER A 147 -8.71 -2.90 -0.81
N GLY A 148 -8.05 -2.67 0.35
CA GLY A 148 -8.13 -1.41 1.09
C GLY A 148 -6.90 -0.52 0.90
N PHE A 149 -5.77 -1.11 0.54
CA PHE A 149 -4.48 -0.42 0.42
C PHE A 149 -3.70 -0.97 -0.76
N ALA A 150 -2.97 -0.12 -1.47
CA ALA A 150 -1.96 -0.57 -2.42
C ALA A 150 -0.69 0.25 -2.39
N LEU A 151 0.38 -0.46 -2.71
CA LEU A 151 1.70 0.10 -2.93
C LEU A 151 2.07 -0.12 -4.39
N ILE A 152 2.22 0.97 -5.12
CA ILE A 152 2.70 0.93 -6.50
C ILE A 152 4.20 1.19 -6.45
N THR A 153 4.99 0.32 -7.08
CA THR A 153 6.44 0.49 -7.19
C THR A 153 6.85 0.51 -8.66
N LYS A 154 7.89 1.28 -8.97
CA LYS A 154 8.46 1.35 -10.31
C LYS A 154 9.96 1.47 -10.21
N LEU A 155 10.68 0.61 -10.93
CA LEU A 155 12.12 0.78 -11.10
C LEU A 155 12.35 1.79 -12.22
N MET A 156 13.13 2.81 -11.90
CA MET A 156 13.50 3.90 -12.79
C MET A 156 15.02 3.97 -12.88
N ASN A 157 15.57 4.49 -13.98
CA ASN A 157 17.00 4.75 -14.05
C ASN A 157 17.44 5.73 -12.96
N ASN A 158 18.61 5.50 -12.38
CA ASN A 158 19.18 6.36 -11.35
C ASN A 158 19.64 7.69 -11.98
N THR A 159 18.73 8.66 -11.97
CA THR A 159 18.99 10.03 -12.44
C THR A 159 18.66 11.01 -11.33
N LYS A 160 19.31 12.18 -11.32
CA LYS A 160 19.04 13.24 -10.33
C LYS A 160 17.54 13.55 -10.22
N ARG A 161 16.83 13.58 -11.35
CA ARG A 161 15.37 13.81 -11.41
C ARG A 161 14.57 12.73 -10.67
N ASN A 162 14.89 11.45 -10.89
CA ASN A 162 14.15 10.36 -10.25
C ASN A 162 14.46 10.24 -8.76
N VAL A 163 15.70 10.55 -8.36
CA VAL A 163 16.08 10.63 -6.93
C VAL A 163 15.34 11.78 -6.25
N ALA A 164 15.23 12.95 -6.90
CA ALA A 164 14.46 14.07 -6.37
C ALA A 164 12.97 13.74 -6.23
N ARG A 165 12.36 13.08 -7.23
CA ARG A 165 10.96 12.62 -7.16
C ARG A 165 10.74 11.65 -6.00
N ARG A 166 11.64 10.70 -5.79
CA ARG A 166 11.58 9.79 -4.64
C ARG A 166 11.62 10.55 -3.32
N ARG A 167 12.50 11.55 -3.20
CA ARG A 167 12.61 12.39 -1.99
C ARG A 167 11.34 13.20 -1.73
N ALA A 168 10.75 13.79 -2.77
CA ALA A 168 9.49 14.53 -2.63
C ALA A 168 8.37 13.63 -2.09
N CYS A 169 8.24 12.41 -2.62
CA CYS A 169 7.25 11.44 -2.12
C CYS A 169 7.46 11.05 -0.65
N LEU A 170 8.72 10.94 -0.19
CA LEU A 170 9.01 10.71 1.24
C LEU A 170 8.51 11.87 2.11
N LEU A 171 8.78 13.11 1.68
CA LEU A 171 8.39 14.31 2.40
C LEU A 171 6.86 14.46 2.46
N GLU A 172 6.14 14.10 1.40
CA GLU A 172 4.67 14.11 1.40
C GLU A 172 4.09 13.11 2.42
N LEU A 173 4.71 11.94 2.57
CA LEU A 173 4.27 10.93 3.54
C LEU A 173 4.61 11.30 4.98
N ASP A 174 5.74 11.98 5.19
CA ASP A 174 6.16 12.43 6.53
C ASP A 174 5.53 13.79 6.92
N GLY A 175 5.01 14.55 5.95
CA GLY A 175 4.52 15.92 6.10
C GLY A 175 3.03 16.13 5.80
N GLY A 176 2.22 15.06 5.78
CA GLY A 176 0.78 15.08 5.51
C GLY A 176 -0.10 15.78 6.56
N HIS A 177 0.38 16.87 7.16
CA HIS A 177 -0.39 17.89 7.86
C HIS A 177 0.09 19.27 7.42
N THR A 178 -0.57 19.84 6.43
CA THR A 178 -0.77 21.28 6.28
C THR A 178 -2.21 21.54 5.92
#